data_AF-A0A398D9G0-F1
#
_entry.id   AF-A0A398D9G0-F1
#
_cell.length_a   1.000
_cell.length_b   1.000
_cell.length_c   1.000
_cell.angle_alpha   90.00
_cell.angle_beta   90.00
_cell.angle_gamma   90.00
#
_symmetry.space_group_name_H-M   'P 1'
#
loop_
_entity.id
_entity.type
_entity.pdbx_description
1 polymer ?
#
loop_
_entity_poly.entity_id
_entity_poly.type
_entity_poly.pdbx_seq_one_letter_code
_entity_poly.pdbx_strand_id
1 'polypeptide(L)' 'MKVFIYTLGCKVNEVDSELYAQEMRLLGAETTTALTEADAVIVNSCSVTNRAQAQ' A
#
# COMPACT_ATOMS: atom_id res chain seq x y z
N MET A 1 -6.31 -2.05 -14.97
CA MET A 1 -6.37 -0.92 -14.02
C MET A 1 -5.13 -0.99 -13.15
N LYS A 2 -4.26 0.02 -13.18
CA LYS A 2 -3.02 0.09 -12.43
C LYS A 2 -3.25 0.78 -11.08
N VAL A 3 -2.83 0.14 -10.00
CA VAL A 3 -2.98 0.65 -8.63
C VAL A 3 -1.59 0.91 -8.03
N PHE A 4 -1.36 2.12 -7.54
CA PHE A 4 -0.17 2.46 -6.77
C PHE A 4 -0.48 2.39 -5.28
N ILE A 5 0.34 1.70 -4.51
CA ILE A 5 0.15 1.55 -3.06
C ILE A 5 1.28 2.29 -2.35
N TYR A 6 0.92 3.29 -1.56
CA TYR A 6 1.84 4.06 -0.75
C TYR A 6 1.66 3.71 0.73
N THR A 7 2.70 3.15 1.33
CA THR A 7 2.67 2.69 2.70
C THR A 7 3.37 3.70 3.61
N LEU A 8 2.63 4.22 4.58
CA LEU A 8 3.07 5.17 5.59
C LEU A 8 2.88 4.55 6.98
N GLY A 9 3.91 3.87 7.50
CA GLY A 9 3.80 3.29 8.83
C GLY A 9 4.92 2.31 9.16
N CYS A 10 4.57 1.26 9.90
CA CYS A 10 5.51 0.23 10.33
C CYS A 10 5.40 -1.03 9.46
N LYS A 11 6.11 -2.09 9.86
CA LYS A 11 6.12 -3.38 9.17
C LYS A 11 4.74 -4.03 9.04
N VAL A 12 3.81 -3.72 9.95
CA VAL A 12 2.42 -4.18 9.83
C VAL A 12 1.75 -3.55 8.61
N ASN A 13 1.97 -2.25 8.37
CA ASN A 13 1.43 -1.57 7.19
C ASN A 13 2.02 -2.12 5.89
N GLU A 14 3.28 -2.57 5.89
CA GLU A 14 3.90 -3.22 4.72
C GLU A 14 3.20 -4.55 4.39
N VAL A 15 2.99 -5.40 5.40
CA VAL A 15 2.27 -6.67 5.24
C VAL A 15 0.84 -6.43 4.76
N ASP A 16 0.12 -5.49 5.37
CA ASP A 16 -1.24 -5.12 4.93
C ASP A 16 -1.25 -4.61 3.49
N SER A 17 -0.22 -3.86 3.09
CA SER A 17 -0.10 -3.34 1.72
C SER A 17 0.13 -4.46 0.70
N GLU A 18 0.85 -5.53 1.07
CA GLU A 18 0.99 -6.73 0.24
C GLU A 18 -0.34 -7.49 0.11
N LEU A 19 -1.13 -7.57 1.18
CA LEU A 19 -2.49 -8.11 1.13
C LEU A 19 -3.38 -7.30 0.19
N TYR A 20 -3.35 -5.97 0.28
CA TYR A 20 -4.08 -5.11 -0.66
C TYR A 20 -3.62 -5.35 -2.10
N ALA A 21 -2.31 -5.49 -2.35
CA ALA A 21 -1.79 -5.80 -3.68
C ALA A 21 -2.26 -7.18 -4.19
N GLN A 22 -2.41 -8.18 -3.32
CA GLN A 22 -2.95 -9.49 -3.67
C GLN A 22 -4.42 -9.39 -4.03
N GLU A 23 -5.24 -8.75 -3.20
CA GLU A 23 -6.69 -8.57 -3.44
C GLU A 23 -6.94 -7.80 -4.74
N MET A 24 -6.19 -6.73 -4.99
CA MET A 24 -6.29 -5.99 -6.26
C MET A 24 -6.00 -6.89 -7.47
N ARG A 25 -4.99 -7.78 -7.38
CA ARG A 25 -4.70 -8.76 -8.43
C ARG A 25 -5.83 -9.78 -8.62
N LEU A 26 -6.43 -10.25 -7.54
CA LEU A 26 -7.59 -11.16 -7.59
C LEU A 26 -8.80 -10.50 -8.25
N LEU A 27 -8.95 -9.18 -8.12
CA LEU A 27 -9.98 -8.37 -8.78
C LEU A 27 -9.63 -8.00 -10.23
N GLY A 28 -8.50 -8.47 -10.77
CA GLY A 28 -8.07 -8.20 -12.15
C GLY A 28 -7.35 -6.85 -12.35
N ALA A 29 -6.97 -6.18 -11.27
CA ALA A 29 -6.12 -5.00 -11.32
C ALA A 29 -4.64 -5.39 -11.26
N GLU A 30 -3.78 -4.50 -11.74
CA GLU A 30 -2.33 -4.64 -11.68
C GLU A 30 -1.77 -3.61 -10.71
N THR A 31 -0.64 -3.90 -10.06
CA THR A 31 0.05 -2.90 -9.23
C THR A 31 1.14 -2.22 -10.02
N THR A 32 1.37 -0.94 -9.75
CA THR A 32 2.47 -0.16 -10.35
C THR A 32 3.33 0.47 -9.27
N THR A 33 4.60 0.67 -9.58
CA THR A 33 5.58 1.41 -8.76
C THR A 33 5.73 2.86 -9.20
N ALA A 34 5.10 3.26 -10.31
CA ALA A 34 5.13 4.61 -10.83
C ALA A 34 3.78 5.29 -10.58
N LEU A 35 3.79 6.33 -9.75
CA LEU A 35 2.59 7.11 -9.43
C LEU A 35 1.91 7.70 -10.68
N THR A 36 2.70 8.09 -11.68
CA THR A 36 2.21 8.66 -12.95
C THR A 36 1.46 7.67 -13.82
N GLU A 37 1.61 6.37 -13.57
CA GLU A 37 0.92 5.31 -14.32
C GLU A 37 -0.31 4.76 -13.58
N ALA A 38 -0.62 5.29 -12.40
CA ALA A 38 -1.68 4.76 -11.56
C ALA A 38 -3.05 5.31 -11.96
N ASP A 39 -4.01 4.41 -12.18
CA ASP A 39 -5.43 4.74 -12.31
C ASP A 39 -6.06 5.03 -10.93
N ALA A 40 -5.51 4.42 -9.87
CA ALA A 40 -5.92 4.62 -8.49
C ALA A 40 -4.74 4.53 -7.51
N VAL A 41 -4.87 5.20 -6.36
CA VAL A 41 -3.84 5.24 -5.31
C VAL A 41 -4.43 4.78 -3.97
N ILE A 42 -3.76 3.84 -3.32
CA ILE A 42 -4.06 3.41 -1.95
C ILE A 42 -2.98 3.97 -1.03
N VAL A 43 -3.35 4.81 -0.07
CA VAL A 43 -2.44 5.29 0.97
C VAL A 43 -2.75 4.55 2.27
N ASN A 44 -1.92 3.57 2.62
CA ASN A 44 -2.04 2.86 3.89
C ASN A 44 -1.27 3.64 4.96
N SER A 45 -1.99 4.28 5.88
CA SER A 45 -1.39 5.02 6.99
C SER A 45 -1.98 4.60 8.33
N CYS A 46 -1.18 4.66 9.40
CA CYS A 46 -1.67 4.45 10.76
C CYS A 46 -1.61 5.76 11.57
N SER A 47 -2.63 5.98 12.40
CA SER A 47 -2.70 7.15 13.28
C SER A 47 -1.76 7.06 14.49
N VAL A 48 -1.21 5.87 14.75
CA VAL A 48 -0.21 5.66 15.79
C VAL A 48 1.12 6.21 15.28
N THR A 49 1.44 7.39 15.79
CA THR A 49 2.72 8.12 15.73
C THR A 49 3.93 7.26 15.37
N ASN A 50 4.83 7.86 14.59
CA ASN A 50 6.23 7.53 14.24
C ASN A 50 7.14 6.89 15.33
N ARG A 51 6.62 6.58 16.53
CA ARG A 51 7.25 5.87 17.63
C ARG A 51 7.20 4.34 17.52
N ALA A 52 6.38 3.76 16.64
CA ALA A 52 6.37 2.30 16.44
C ALA A 52 7.59 1.78 15.64
N GLN A 53 8.45 2.67 15.11
CA GLN A 53 9.72 2.30 14.47
C GLN A 53 10.90 2.21 15.46
N ALA A 54 10.65 2.34 16.76
CA ALA A 54 11.65 2.15 17.81
C ALA A 54 11.21 1.07 18.79
N GLN A 55 11.11 -0.19 18.35
CA GLN A 55 11.26 -1.38 19.20
C GLN A 55 11.51 -2.63 18.36
#